data_AF-A0A7C4VBU0-F1
#
_entry.id   AF-A0A7C4VBU0-F1
#
_cell.length_a   1.000
_cell.length_b   1.000
_cell.length_c   1.000
_cell.angle_alpha   90.00
_cell.angle_beta   90.00
_cell.angle_gamma   90.00
#
_symmetry.space_group_name_H-M   'P 1'
#
loop_
_entity.id
_entity.type
_entity.pdbx_description
1 polymer ?
#
loop_
_entity_poly.entity_id
_entity_poly.type
_entity_poly.pdbx_seq_one_letter_code
_entity_poly.pdbx_strand_id
1 'polypeptide(L)'
;MLLRAALIAIALWIPATPSAAQPLFGNPFADAAAYRAERAELSEARYRVRYEVTRVERGGAPQISELIIDAASDWALVREGERLTLHDFRLNRVFTLTDDSFTTMNGLAFLTFRVMERQNRSYLQRVLAAAGAQGELSDACDAESELGLAIPGAADAGVTDFREQRGAITLRCAARDIGGFTPGDGAAAPAAFWATMHAEMLTHPALHRRVRETGRAPALMEVSYRGGTGGLSQRRWRLIAVESVSVPYPLDAALANATAATLDEIVAPGAGQIALDAIAGRFDGGAPTLQSWDQRLGEIARRDGDAAASMLLLPAVNMFPELNCSGAASPNICRLMRGLRGLSDPAPWAVIEIGMGEQERNIPAAIAAMQRAQESPHRDHPALGAAFALAVLRFDDAAVQQARTANLPMDVQAMQARAIAAFPYNPAYWTDLSDTYAAQYDLFKAFTLMDVAFALPMPSAARDNGVLRGKRDLYTRIRRDFPDASLPVTP
;
A
#
# COMPACT_ATOMS: atom_id res chain seq x y z
N MET A 1 28.66 3.35 -11.74
CA MET A 1 28.21 2.08 -12.36
C MET A 1 27.41 1.36 -11.27
N LEU A 2 26.11 1.59 -11.02
CA LEU A 2 24.89 1.61 -11.84
C LEU A 2 24.55 0.24 -12.47
N LEU A 3 24.01 -0.69 -11.66
CA LEU A 3 23.17 -1.82 -12.12
C LEU A 3 22.16 -2.13 -10.99
N ARG A 4 20.90 -1.70 -11.12
CA ARG A 4 19.77 -2.49 -11.66
C ARG A 4 19.23 -3.52 -10.65
N ALA A 5 18.36 -3.05 -9.77
CA ALA A 5 17.27 -3.86 -9.26
C ALA A 5 16.43 -4.36 -10.45
N ALA A 6 16.15 -5.66 -10.49
CA ALA A 6 15.29 -6.27 -11.47
C ALA A 6 13.84 -5.79 -11.26
N LEU A 7 13.51 -4.69 -11.92
CA LEU A 7 12.15 -4.25 -12.20
C LEU A 7 11.91 -4.48 -13.68
N ILE A 8 10.97 -5.38 -14.00
CA ILE A 8 10.53 -5.58 -15.39
C ILE A 8 9.82 -4.28 -15.82
N ALA A 9 10.51 -3.50 -16.64
CA ALA A 9 9.98 -2.33 -17.33
C ALA A 9 9.26 -2.78 -18.61
N ILE A 10 7.97 -2.44 -18.74
CA ILE A 10 7.31 -2.34 -20.04
C ILE A 10 6.92 -0.87 -20.19
N ALA A 11 7.57 -0.20 -21.14
CA ALA A 11 7.36 1.21 -21.48
C ALA A 11 6.24 1.34 -22.52
N LEU A 12 5.24 2.17 -22.25
CA LEU A 12 4.36 2.76 -23.25
C LEU A 12 4.26 4.25 -22.98
N TRP A 13 4.72 5.05 -23.93
CA TRP A 13 4.71 6.51 -23.94
C TRP A 13 3.30 7.01 -24.29
N ILE A 14 2.68 7.76 -23.38
CA ILE A 14 1.59 8.70 -23.67
C ILE A 14 1.85 9.95 -22.83
N PRO A 15 1.89 11.16 -23.40
CA PRO A 15 2.09 12.38 -22.62
C PRO A 15 0.84 12.67 -21.76
N ALA A 16 1.04 12.93 -20.47
CA ALA A 16 -0.01 13.35 -19.56
C ALA A 16 -0.16 14.88 -19.61
N THR A 17 -1.39 15.35 -19.82
CA THR A 17 -1.80 16.72 -19.47
C THR A 17 -2.05 16.80 -17.96
N PRO A 18 -1.69 17.90 -17.28
CA PRO A 18 -1.92 18.04 -15.84
C PRO A 18 -3.36 18.49 -15.59
N SER A 19 -4.26 17.53 -15.35
CA SER A 19 -5.37 17.77 -14.42
C SER A 19 -4.81 17.71 -13.01
N ALA A 20 -5.38 18.45 -12.05
CA ALA A 20 -4.98 18.35 -10.65
C ALA A 20 -5.32 16.94 -10.15
N ALA A 21 -4.36 16.02 -10.30
CA ALA A 21 -4.52 14.63 -9.90
C ALA A 21 -4.83 14.59 -8.40
N GLN A 22 -5.90 13.87 -8.04
CA GLN A 22 -6.20 13.58 -6.64
C GLN A 22 -4.93 13.05 -5.95
N PRO A 23 -4.61 13.56 -4.74
CA PRO A 23 -3.42 13.11 -4.03
C PRO A 23 -3.49 11.60 -3.81
N LEU A 24 -2.45 10.88 -4.21
CA LEU A 24 -2.37 9.43 -4.02
C LEU A 24 -2.21 9.06 -2.55
N PHE A 25 -1.62 9.95 -1.77
CA PHE A 25 -1.33 9.79 -0.35
C PHE A 25 -1.77 11.05 0.38
N GLY A 26 -2.31 10.90 1.58
CA GLY A 26 -2.70 12.00 2.46
C GLY A 26 -2.25 11.74 3.89
N ASN A 27 -2.52 12.66 4.81
CA ASN A 27 -2.27 12.42 6.23
C ASN A 27 -3.22 11.29 6.73
N PRO A 28 -2.72 10.13 7.20
CA PRO A 28 -3.59 9.05 7.71
C PRO A 28 -4.16 9.34 9.11
N PHE A 29 -3.67 10.40 9.79
CA PHE A 29 -4.09 10.77 11.15
C PHE A 29 -4.85 12.10 11.21
N ALA A 30 -5.31 12.62 10.06
CA ALA A 30 -6.19 13.78 10.10
C ALA A 30 -7.46 13.43 10.90
N ASP A 31 -7.94 14.35 11.72
CA ASP A 31 -9.23 14.16 12.38
C ASP A 31 -10.38 14.25 11.36
N ALA A 32 -11.58 13.88 11.78
CA ALA A 32 -12.74 13.90 10.90
C ALA A 32 -13.03 15.32 10.35
N ALA A 33 -12.80 16.37 11.14
CA ALA A 33 -12.99 17.74 10.72
C ALA A 33 -12.02 18.15 9.60
N ALA A 34 -10.75 17.75 9.71
CA ALA A 34 -9.72 17.99 8.70
C ALA A 34 -10.03 17.25 7.39
N TYR A 35 -10.46 15.99 7.43
CA TYR A 35 -10.90 15.29 6.21
C TYR A 35 -12.12 15.95 5.57
N ARG A 36 -13.10 16.38 6.36
CA ARG A 36 -14.27 17.12 5.85
C ARG A 36 -13.85 18.43 5.20
N ALA A 37 -12.89 19.15 5.77
CA ALA A 37 -12.35 20.39 5.23
C ALA A 37 -11.57 20.15 3.92
N GLU A 38 -10.73 19.12 3.86
CA GLU A 38 -9.98 18.72 2.65
C GLU A 38 -10.94 18.34 1.51
N ARG A 39 -12.05 17.67 1.85
CA ARG A 39 -13.09 17.30 0.90
C ARG A 39 -13.82 18.51 0.31
N ALA A 40 -14.00 19.58 1.10
CA ALA A 40 -14.74 20.81 0.81
C ALA A 40 -16.25 20.64 0.50
N GLU A 41 -16.64 19.63 -0.29
CA GLU A 41 -18.02 19.34 -0.67
C GLU A 41 -18.53 18.07 0.01
N LEU A 42 -19.47 18.24 0.93
CA LEU A 42 -20.11 17.15 1.67
C LEU A 42 -21.45 16.78 1.02
N SER A 43 -21.40 16.35 -0.24
CA SER A 43 -22.57 15.91 -0.99
C SER A 43 -23.36 14.84 -0.22
N GLU A 44 -24.68 14.91 -0.28
CA GLU A 44 -25.55 13.86 0.28
C GLU A 44 -25.64 12.68 -0.70
N ALA A 45 -25.68 11.47 -0.16
CA ALA A 45 -26.09 10.31 -0.94
C ALA A 45 -27.59 10.41 -1.21
N ARG A 46 -27.93 10.31 -2.49
CA ARG A 46 -29.32 10.35 -3.00
C ARG A 46 -29.79 9.02 -3.57
N TYR A 47 -28.93 8.03 -3.52
CA TYR A 47 -29.13 6.72 -4.12
C TYR A 47 -28.79 5.65 -3.09
N ARG A 48 -29.75 4.81 -2.72
CA ARG A 48 -29.53 3.64 -1.87
C ARG A 48 -29.89 2.38 -2.63
N VAL A 49 -29.01 1.39 -2.55
CA VAL A 49 -29.26 0.04 -3.07
C VAL A 49 -29.15 -0.95 -1.94
N ARG A 50 -30.08 -1.90 -1.92
CA ARG A 50 -30.13 -2.99 -0.95
C ARG A 50 -30.07 -4.32 -1.69
N TYR A 51 -29.11 -5.16 -1.33
CA TYR A 51 -28.91 -6.49 -1.90
C TYR A 51 -29.02 -7.55 -0.82
N GLU A 52 -29.73 -8.64 -1.11
CA GLU A 52 -29.52 -9.90 -0.43
C GLU A 52 -28.27 -10.55 -1.05
N VAL A 53 -27.30 -10.90 -0.22
CA VAL A 53 -26.05 -11.53 -0.64
C VAL A 53 -26.06 -12.97 -0.19
N THR A 54 -26.00 -13.90 -1.12
CA THR A 54 -25.75 -15.32 -0.83
C THR A 54 -24.30 -15.63 -1.14
N ARG A 55 -23.58 -16.16 -0.14
CA ARG A 55 -22.21 -16.67 -0.29
C ARG A 55 -22.19 -18.16 -0.05
N VAL A 56 -21.68 -18.91 -1.01
CA VAL A 56 -21.41 -20.34 -0.87
C VAL A 56 -19.91 -20.51 -0.97
N GLU A 57 -19.26 -20.67 0.18
CA GLU A 57 -17.85 -21.03 0.24
C GLU A 57 -17.69 -22.55 0.08
N ARG A 58 -16.51 -22.98 -0.32
CA ARG A 58 -16.21 -24.39 -0.60
C ARG A 58 -16.62 -25.31 0.56
N GLY A 59 -17.58 -26.20 0.28
CA GLY A 59 -18.05 -27.20 1.25
C GLY A 59 -18.85 -26.63 2.42
N GLY A 60 -19.15 -25.32 2.39
CA GLY A 60 -19.92 -24.63 3.42
C GLY A 60 -21.41 -24.56 3.09
N ALA A 61 -22.22 -24.33 4.13
CA ALA A 61 -23.61 -23.94 3.94
C ALA A 61 -23.71 -22.52 3.36
N PRO A 62 -24.77 -22.21 2.58
CA PRO A 62 -25.01 -20.85 2.13
C PRO A 62 -25.13 -19.88 3.30
N GLN A 63 -24.36 -18.79 3.26
CA GLN A 63 -24.49 -17.66 4.17
C GLN A 63 -25.29 -16.57 3.47
N ILE A 64 -26.27 -16.00 4.18
CA ILE A 64 -27.13 -14.93 3.66
C ILE A 64 -26.91 -13.69 4.52
N SER A 65 -26.59 -12.58 3.89
CA SER A 65 -26.46 -11.26 4.50
C SER A 65 -27.20 -10.21 3.68
N GLU A 66 -27.37 -9.02 4.26
CA GLU A 66 -27.82 -7.84 3.51
C GLU A 66 -26.63 -6.91 3.30
N LEU A 67 -26.45 -6.45 2.06
CA LEU A 67 -25.51 -5.42 1.66
C LEU A 67 -26.29 -4.16 1.30
N ILE A 68 -26.00 -3.05 1.98
CA ILE A 68 -26.61 -1.75 1.68
C ILE A 68 -25.52 -0.79 1.22
N ILE A 69 -25.73 -0.12 0.09
CA ILE A 69 -24.83 0.88 -0.46
C ILE A 69 -25.59 2.20 -0.58
N ASP A 70 -25.19 3.20 0.20
CA ASP A 70 -25.60 4.60 0.01
C ASP A 70 -24.54 5.28 -0.85
N ALA A 71 -24.92 5.82 -2.00
CA ALA A 71 -23.98 6.43 -2.95
C ALA A 71 -24.34 7.90 -3.23
N ALA A 72 -23.32 8.75 -3.10
CA ALA A 72 -23.31 10.09 -3.66
C ALA A 72 -22.59 10.10 -5.01
N SER A 73 -22.24 11.28 -5.54
CA SER A 73 -21.47 11.41 -6.78
C SER A 73 -20.06 10.82 -6.65
N ASP A 74 -19.43 10.97 -5.49
CA ASP A 74 -18.00 10.77 -5.31
C ASP A 74 -17.58 10.07 -3.99
N TRP A 75 -18.55 9.58 -3.23
CA TRP A 75 -18.34 8.68 -2.09
C TRP A 75 -19.48 7.66 -1.98
N ALA A 76 -19.23 6.55 -1.28
CA ALA A 76 -20.27 5.59 -0.94
C ALA A 76 -20.07 5.01 0.46
N LEU A 77 -21.16 4.77 1.16
CA LEU A 77 -21.20 4.09 2.45
C LEU A 77 -21.77 2.68 2.27
N VAL A 78 -20.99 1.69 2.68
CA VAL A 78 -21.29 0.27 2.58
C VAL A 78 -21.60 -0.27 3.97
N ARG A 79 -22.73 -0.96 4.10
CA ARG A 79 -23.14 -1.67 5.32
C ARG A 79 -23.34 -3.14 5.00
N GLU A 80 -22.67 -4.02 5.75
CA GLU A 80 -22.89 -5.46 5.69
C GLU A 80 -22.65 -6.08 7.07
N GLY A 81 -23.71 -6.55 7.72
CA GLY A 81 -23.65 -6.95 9.13
C GLY A 81 -23.26 -5.76 10.02
N GLU A 82 -22.26 -5.95 10.86
CA GLU A 82 -21.70 -4.91 11.75
C GLU A 82 -20.66 -4.02 11.06
N ARG A 83 -20.24 -4.37 9.83
CA ARG A 83 -19.23 -3.61 9.10
C ARG A 83 -19.84 -2.37 8.46
N LEU A 84 -19.27 -1.22 8.79
CA LEU A 84 -19.56 0.08 8.19
C LEU A 84 -18.31 0.62 7.49
N THR A 85 -18.33 0.69 6.15
CA THR A 85 -17.17 1.11 5.35
C THR A 85 -17.55 2.31 4.47
N LEU A 86 -16.86 3.43 4.64
CA LEU A 86 -16.97 4.59 3.76
C LEU A 86 -15.84 4.55 2.73
N HIS A 87 -16.21 4.48 1.46
CA HIS A 87 -15.30 4.69 0.32
C HIS A 87 -15.38 6.16 -0.09
N ASP A 88 -14.32 6.92 0.18
CA ASP A 88 -14.18 8.30 -0.29
C ASP A 88 -13.18 8.36 -1.46
N PHE A 89 -13.73 8.43 -2.67
CA PHE A 89 -12.94 8.44 -3.88
C PHE A 89 -12.32 9.81 -4.19
N ARG A 90 -12.76 10.88 -3.53
CA ARG A 90 -12.17 12.22 -3.67
C ARG A 90 -10.88 12.31 -2.86
N LEU A 91 -10.89 11.77 -1.65
CA LEU A 91 -9.75 11.68 -0.76
C LEU A 91 -8.82 10.49 -1.10
N ASN A 92 -9.24 9.57 -1.98
CA ASN A 92 -8.59 8.29 -2.20
C ASN A 92 -8.40 7.51 -0.88
N ARG A 93 -9.48 7.43 -0.08
CA ARG A 93 -9.49 6.84 1.26
C ARG A 93 -10.62 5.84 1.42
N VAL A 94 -10.36 4.82 2.24
CA VAL A 94 -11.37 3.93 2.77
C VAL A 94 -11.36 4.07 4.28
N PHE A 95 -12.52 4.31 4.86
CA PHE A 95 -12.69 4.43 6.31
C PHE A 95 -13.52 3.26 6.81
N THR A 96 -13.06 2.63 7.90
CA THR A 96 -13.88 1.72 8.69
C THR A 96 -14.42 2.51 9.86
N LEU A 97 -15.75 2.61 9.95
CA LEU A 97 -16.44 3.42 10.93
C LEU A 97 -16.98 2.54 12.06
N THR A 98 -16.92 3.05 13.28
CA THR A 98 -17.63 2.55 14.46
C THR A 98 -18.55 3.64 14.99
N ASP A 99 -19.21 3.42 16.13
CA ASP A 99 -20.13 4.40 16.71
C ASP A 99 -19.43 5.70 17.16
N ASP A 100 -18.17 5.63 17.58
CA ASP A 100 -17.42 6.74 18.19
C ASP A 100 -16.08 7.06 17.51
N SER A 101 -15.64 6.21 16.57
CA SER A 101 -14.32 6.30 16.00
C SER A 101 -14.27 5.80 14.56
N PHE A 102 -13.11 5.99 13.93
CA PHE A 102 -12.81 5.43 12.63
C PHE A 102 -11.34 5.08 12.50
N THR A 103 -11.04 4.11 11.64
CA THR A 103 -9.70 3.93 11.07
C THR A 103 -9.73 4.24 9.59
N THR A 104 -8.60 4.63 9.03
CA THR A 104 -8.50 4.96 7.60
C THR A 104 -7.31 4.28 6.97
N MET A 105 -7.45 4.00 5.68
CA MET A 105 -6.40 3.44 4.84
C MET A 105 -6.44 4.09 3.46
N ASN A 106 -5.34 3.94 2.73
CA ASN A 106 -5.27 4.36 1.34
C ASN A 106 -6.23 3.53 0.45
N GLY A 107 -6.98 4.20 -0.42
CA GLY A 107 -7.93 3.55 -1.33
C GLY A 107 -7.30 2.56 -2.32
N LEU A 108 -5.99 2.66 -2.56
CA LEU A 108 -5.27 1.74 -3.46
C LEU A 108 -4.76 0.47 -2.76
N ALA A 109 -4.85 0.36 -1.43
CA ALA A 109 -4.30 -0.78 -0.71
C ALA A 109 -4.90 -2.11 -1.20
N PHE A 110 -6.24 -2.19 -1.25
CA PHE A 110 -6.94 -3.39 -1.67
C PHE A 110 -6.77 -3.69 -3.17
N LEU A 111 -6.75 -2.66 -4.02
CA LEU A 111 -6.45 -2.84 -5.44
C LEU A 111 -5.05 -3.41 -5.65
N THR A 112 -4.06 -2.86 -4.95
CA THR A 112 -2.66 -3.31 -5.05
C THR A 112 -2.52 -4.76 -4.60
N PHE A 113 -3.15 -5.13 -3.48
CA PHE A 113 -3.17 -6.52 -3.02
C PHE A 113 -3.65 -7.45 -4.12
N ARG A 114 -4.82 -7.15 -4.71
CA ARG A 114 -5.39 -8.00 -5.75
C ARG A 114 -4.49 -8.09 -6.99
N VAL A 115 -3.83 -6.99 -7.38
CA VAL A 115 -2.91 -6.96 -8.53
C VAL A 115 -1.70 -7.87 -8.26
N MET A 116 -1.09 -7.75 -7.09
CA MET A 116 0.03 -8.59 -6.68
C MET A 116 -0.38 -10.07 -6.62
N GLU A 117 -1.53 -10.36 -6.03
CA GLU A 117 -2.06 -11.73 -5.94
C GLU A 117 -2.31 -12.33 -7.33
N ARG A 118 -2.92 -11.58 -8.26
CA ARG A 118 -3.13 -12.06 -9.63
C ARG A 118 -1.81 -12.33 -10.36
N GLN A 119 -0.83 -11.45 -10.21
CA GLN A 119 0.51 -11.62 -10.80
C GLN A 119 1.24 -12.83 -10.22
N ASN A 120 1.11 -13.07 -8.91
CA ASN A 120 1.68 -14.22 -8.23
C ASN A 120 1.06 -15.52 -8.73
N ARG A 121 -0.28 -15.58 -8.84
CA ARG A 121 -0.98 -16.74 -9.44
C ARG A 121 -0.52 -17.01 -10.88
N SER A 122 -0.37 -15.98 -11.72
CA SER A 122 0.21 -16.14 -13.07
C SER A 122 1.62 -16.72 -13.02
N TYR A 123 2.47 -16.24 -12.12
CA TYR A 123 3.85 -16.70 -11.99
C TYR A 123 3.91 -18.16 -11.54
N LEU A 124 3.17 -18.51 -10.48
CA LEU A 124 3.07 -19.88 -9.98
C LEU A 124 2.53 -20.84 -11.03
N GLN A 125 1.52 -20.43 -11.80
CA GLN A 125 1.00 -21.24 -12.91
C GLN A 125 2.07 -21.52 -13.96
N ARG A 126 2.92 -20.54 -14.32
CA ARG A 126 4.05 -20.76 -15.24
C ARG A 126 5.08 -21.72 -14.67
N VAL A 127 5.41 -21.60 -13.37
CA VAL A 127 6.36 -22.50 -12.69
C VAL A 127 5.83 -23.93 -12.66
N LEU A 128 4.57 -24.13 -12.26
CA LEU A 128 3.93 -25.45 -12.22
C LEU A 128 3.80 -26.07 -13.63
N ALA A 129 3.44 -25.27 -14.63
CA ALA A 129 3.38 -25.73 -16.02
C ALA A 129 4.77 -26.20 -16.51
N ALA A 130 5.83 -25.44 -16.19
CA ALA A 130 7.21 -25.84 -16.50
C ALA A 130 7.66 -27.10 -15.74
N ALA A 131 7.11 -27.34 -14.55
CA ALA A 131 7.35 -28.54 -13.75
C ALA A 131 6.47 -29.74 -14.12
N GLY A 132 5.54 -29.60 -15.08
CA GLY A 132 4.60 -30.67 -15.47
C GLY A 132 3.44 -30.90 -14.49
N ALA A 133 3.24 -30.04 -13.50
CA ALA A 133 2.22 -30.13 -12.46
C ALA A 133 0.94 -29.36 -12.85
N GLN A 134 0.37 -29.67 -14.01
CA GLN A 134 -0.84 -29.00 -14.50
C GLN A 134 -2.09 -29.54 -13.77
N GLY A 135 -2.72 -28.72 -12.91
CA GLY A 135 -4.03 -29.06 -12.32
C GLY A 135 -4.34 -28.50 -10.93
N GLU A 136 -3.37 -27.91 -10.24
CA GLU A 136 -3.52 -27.50 -8.82
C GLU A 136 -3.88 -26.03 -8.59
N LEU A 137 -3.98 -25.21 -9.64
CA LEU A 137 -4.31 -23.79 -9.52
C LEU A 137 -5.59 -23.44 -10.28
N SER A 138 -6.33 -22.46 -9.74
CA SER A 138 -7.43 -21.80 -10.42
C SER A 138 -6.96 -21.27 -11.78
N ASP A 139 -7.75 -21.46 -12.83
CA ASP A 139 -7.47 -20.85 -14.12
C ASP A 139 -7.56 -19.31 -14.04
N ALA A 140 -7.10 -18.63 -15.09
CA ALA A 140 -7.14 -17.17 -15.14
C ALA A 140 -8.56 -16.60 -14.95
N CYS A 141 -9.58 -17.26 -15.51
CA CYS A 141 -10.97 -16.84 -15.38
C CYS A 141 -11.44 -16.91 -13.92
N ASP A 142 -11.09 -17.98 -13.20
CA ASP A 142 -11.39 -18.16 -11.80
C ASP A 142 -10.68 -17.09 -10.94
N ALA A 143 -9.38 -16.87 -11.17
CA ALA A 143 -8.62 -15.85 -10.44
C ALA A 143 -9.14 -14.43 -10.71
N GLU A 144 -9.48 -14.11 -11.97
CA GLU A 144 -9.99 -12.80 -12.36
C GLU A 144 -11.41 -12.56 -11.83
N SER A 145 -12.21 -13.62 -11.69
CA SER A 145 -13.55 -13.56 -11.09
C SER A 145 -13.50 -13.41 -9.56
N GLU A 146 -12.61 -14.14 -8.90
CA GLU A 146 -12.41 -14.10 -7.45
C GLU A 146 -11.86 -12.75 -6.99
N LEU A 147 -10.80 -12.28 -7.65
CA LEU A 147 -10.13 -11.02 -7.31
C LEU A 147 -10.90 -9.82 -7.88
N GLY A 148 -11.73 -10.03 -8.89
CA GLY A 148 -12.45 -8.98 -9.59
C GLY A 148 -11.53 -8.01 -10.33
N LEU A 149 -10.41 -8.51 -10.88
CA LEU A 149 -9.52 -7.75 -11.76
C LEU A 149 -8.89 -8.63 -12.82
N ALA A 150 -8.51 -8.02 -13.93
CA ALA A 150 -7.79 -8.66 -15.02
C ALA A 150 -6.59 -7.77 -15.36
N ILE A 151 -5.37 -8.33 -15.35
CA ILE A 151 -4.14 -7.58 -15.58
C ILE A 151 -4.09 -7.17 -17.07
N PRO A 152 -3.99 -5.86 -17.38
CA PRO A 152 -3.92 -5.41 -18.77
C PRO A 152 -2.72 -6.03 -19.50
N GLY A 153 -3.00 -6.68 -20.64
CA GLY A 153 -1.98 -7.29 -21.49
C GLY A 153 -1.36 -8.58 -20.95
N ALA A 154 -1.92 -9.19 -19.89
CA ALA A 154 -1.47 -10.49 -19.43
C ALA A 154 -1.66 -11.57 -20.51
N ALA A 155 -0.59 -12.33 -20.78
CA ALA A 155 -0.61 -13.39 -21.79
C ALA A 155 -1.53 -14.55 -21.41
N ASP A 156 -1.78 -14.74 -20.11
CA ASP A 156 -2.68 -15.73 -19.54
C ASP A 156 -4.07 -15.17 -19.26
N ALA A 157 -4.45 -14.00 -19.78
CA ALA A 157 -5.78 -13.42 -19.53
C ALA A 157 -6.91 -14.33 -20.05
N GLY A 158 -8.02 -14.39 -19.31
CA GLY A 158 -9.19 -15.16 -19.70
C GLY A 158 -9.87 -14.59 -20.95
N VAL A 159 -10.10 -15.43 -21.97
CA VAL A 159 -10.89 -15.03 -23.14
C VAL A 159 -12.37 -15.03 -22.76
N THR A 160 -13.01 -13.87 -22.88
CA THR A 160 -14.39 -13.67 -22.44
C THR A 160 -15.37 -13.43 -23.58
N ASP A 161 -16.55 -14.03 -23.51
CA ASP A 161 -17.70 -13.77 -24.38
C ASP A 161 -18.99 -13.58 -23.56
N PHE A 162 -19.97 -12.91 -24.14
CA PHE A 162 -21.29 -12.74 -23.53
C PHE A 162 -22.35 -13.50 -24.30
N ARG A 163 -23.30 -14.08 -23.56
CA ARG A 163 -24.55 -14.63 -24.10
C ARG A 163 -25.73 -13.92 -23.47
N GLU A 164 -26.72 -13.61 -24.28
CA GLU A 164 -27.96 -13.02 -23.81
C GLU A 164 -29.11 -14.00 -24.04
N GLN A 165 -29.85 -14.32 -22.98
CA GLN A 165 -31.00 -15.21 -23.05
C GLN A 165 -32.10 -14.71 -22.11
N ARG A 166 -33.28 -14.42 -22.68
CA ARG A 166 -34.47 -13.98 -21.92
C ARG A 166 -34.19 -12.77 -20.99
N GLY A 167 -33.36 -11.84 -21.44
CA GLY A 167 -32.99 -10.63 -20.67
C GLY A 167 -31.91 -10.83 -19.60
N ALA A 168 -31.42 -12.06 -19.40
CA ALA A 168 -30.23 -12.32 -18.60
C ALA A 168 -28.98 -12.32 -19.49
N ILE A 169 -27.90 -11.72 -19.00
CA ILE A 169 -26.59 -11.66 -19.66
C ILE A 169 -25.63 -12.55 -18.88
N THR A 170 -25.14 -13.60 -19.52
CA THR A 170 -24.16 -14.53 -18.95
C THR A 170 -22.77 -14.22 -19.49
N LEU A 171 -21.80 -14.09 -18.60
CA LEU A 171 -20.39 -14.01 -18.94
C LEU A 171 -19.79 -15.41 -18.99
N ARG A 172 -19.15 -15.68 -20.12
CA ARG A 172 -18.37 -16.88 -20.36
C ARG A 172 -16.90 -16.53 -20.40
N CYS A 173 -16.08 -17.39 -19.82
CA CYS A 173 -14.63 -17.28 -19.85
C CYS A 173 -14.02 -18.66 -20.06
N ALA A 174 -13.12 -18.79 -21.04
CA ALA A 174 -12.58 -20.07 -21.49
C ALA A 174 -13.69 -21.12 -21.74
N ALA A 175 -14.77 -20.70 -22.40
CA ALA A 175 -15.97 -21.50 -22.71
C ALA A 175 -16.81 -21.99 -21.53
N ARG A 176 -16.51 -21.59 -20.29
CA ARG A 176 -17.32 -21.87 -19.09
C ARG A 176 -18.08 -20.62 -18.66
N ASP A 177 -19.30 -20.81 -18.18
CA ASP A 177 -20.10 -19.76 -17.57
C ASP A 177 -19.49 -19.44 -16.18
N ILE A 178 -19.03 -18.21 -15.98
CA ILE A 178 -18.37 -17.78 -14.73
C ILE A 178 -19.20 -16.79 -13.94
N GLY A 179 -20.29 -16.29 -14.51
CA GLY A 179 -21.18 -15.36 -13.86
C GLY A 179 -22.19 -14.77 -14.83
N GLY A 180 -23.02 -13.87 -14.34
CA GLY A 180 -24.03 -13.21 -15.15
C GLY A 180 -24.79 -12.17 -14.37
N PHE A 181 -25.65 -11.44 -15.06
CA PHE A 181 -26.54 -10.48 -14.44
C PHE A 181 -27.85 -10.30 -15.21
N THR A 182 -28.85 -9.79 -14.52
CA THR A 182 -30.08 -9.26 -15.11
C THR A 182 -30.11 -7.76 -14.86
N PRO A 183 -30.30 -6.92 -15.89
CA PRO A 183 -30.43 -5.48 -15.71
C PRO A 183 -31.57 -5.13 -14.75
N GLY A 184 -31.36 -4.13 -13.89
CA GLY A 184 -32.44 -3.58 -13.07
C GLY A 184 -33.28 -2.56 -13.82
N ASP A 185 -34.47 -2.28 -13.31
CA ASP A 185 -35.41 -1.29 -13.84
C ASP A 185 -35.36 0.07 -13.10
N GLY A 186 -34.55 0.16 -12.03
CA GLY A 186 -34.43 1.33 -11.16
C GLY A 186 -33.75 2.57 -11.77
N ALA A 187 -33.60 3.60 -10.94
CA ALA A 187 -32.95 4.86 -11.31
C ALA A 187 -31.47 4.66 -11.71
N ALA A 188 -30.94 5.60 -12.51
CA ALA A 188 -29.55 5.60 -12.90
C ALA A 188 -28.64 5.72 -11.68
N ALA A 189 -27.58 4.90 -11.62
CA ALA A 189 -26.66 4.89 -10.49
C ALA A 189 -25.57 5.96 -10.63
N PRO A 190 -25.18 6.65 -9.54
CA PRO A 190 -24.11 7.65 -9.57
C PRO A 190 -22.72 7.02 -9.76
N ALA A 191 -21.71 7.84 -10.07
CA ALA A 191 -20.36 7.34 -10.38
C ALA A 191 -19.73 6.53 -9.24
N ALA A 192 -19.87 6.98 -7.99
CA ALA A 192 -19.35 6.28 -6.82
C ALA A 192 -19.92 4.87 -6.63
N PHE A 193 -21.17 4.62 -7.08
CA PHE A 193 -21.76 3.28 -7.01
C PHE A 193 -20.93 2.27 -7.82
N TRP A 194 -20.46 2.63 -9.01
CA TRP A 194 -19.72 1.71 -9.88
C TRP A 194 -18.36 1.33 -9.31
N ALA A 195 -17.60 2.30 -8.78
CA ALA A 195 -16.33 2.02 -8.14
C ALA A 195 -16.51 1.20 -6.85
N THR A 196 -17.59 1.44 -6.11
CA THR A 196 -17.95 0.66 -4.91
C THR A 196 -18.37 -0.76 -5.26
N MET A 197 -19.14 -0.94 -6.34
CA MET A 197 -19.50 -2.26 -6.88
C MET A 197 -18.24 -3.05 -7.23
N HIS A 198 -17.25 -2.43 -7.87
CA HIS A 198 -15.96 -3.05 -8.16
C HIS A 198 -15.14 -3.42 -6.89
N ALA A 199 -15.30 -2.66 -5.79
CA ALA A 199 -14.62 -2.93 -4.53
C ALA A 199 -15.29 -4.03 -3.70
N GLU A 200 -16.62 -4.03 -3.61
CA GLU A 200 -17.40 -4.86 -2.68
C GLU A 200 -18.05 -6.08 -3.35
N MET A 201 -18.41 -5.97 -4.63
CA MET A 201 -19.09 -7.01 -5.39
C MET A 201 -18.10 -7.66 -6.36
N LEU A 202 -17.08 -8.34 -5.81
CA LEU A 202 -16.01 -8.94 -6.61
C LEU A 202 -16.56 -9.92 -7.65
N THR A 203 -16.40 -9.56 -8.92
CA THR A 203 -16.75 -10.35 -10.10
C THR A 203 -15.78 -10.02 -11.22
N HIS A 204 -15.76 -10.83 -12.27
CA HIS A 204 -14.89 -10.58 -13.41
C HIS A 204 -15.09 -9.17 -14.00
N PRO A 205 -14.03 -8.39 -14.30
CA PRO A 205 -14.16 -6.98 -14.74
C PRO A 205 -14.99 -6.77 -16.00
N ALA A 206 -14.99 -7.74 -16.92
CA ALA A 206 -15.86 -7.70 -18.09
C ALA A 206 -17.35 -7.64 -17.68
N LEU A 207 -17.76 -8.39 -16.65
CA LEU A 207 -19.12 -8.37 -16.12
C LEU A 207 -19.45 -6.99 -15.53
N HIS A 208 -18.56 -6.45 -14.68
CA HIS A 208 -18.71 -5.10 -14.12
C HIS A 208 -18.92 -4.03 -15.18
N ARG A 209 -18.09 -4.02 -16.23
CA ARG A 209 -18.24 -3.06 -17.35
C ARG A 209 -19.57 -3.23 -18.07
N ARG A 210 -19.99 -4.47 -18.35
CA ARG A 210 -21.26 -4.75 -19.02
C ARG A 210 -22.48 -4.38 -18.17
N VAL A 211 -22.39 -4.53 -16.85
CA VAL A 211 -23.40 -4.04 -15.90
C VAL A 211 -23.45 -2.51 -15.94
N ARG A 212 -22.29 -1.84 -15.86
CA ARG A 212 -22.18 -0.37 -15.90
C ARG A 212 -22.78 0.23 -17.18
N GLU A 213 -22.65 -0.43 -18.32
CA GLU A 213 -23.27 -0.02 -19.60
C GLU A 213 -24.80 0.07 -19.53
N THR A 214 -25.45 -0.65 -18.61
CA THR A 214 -26.91 -0.52 -18.40
C THR A 214 -27.31 0.76 -17.67
N GLY A 215 -26.35 1.43 -17.03
CA GLY A 215 -26.56 2.64 -16.24
C GLY A 215 -27.33 2.43 -14.92
N ARG A 216 -27.73 1.19 -14.59
CA ARG A 216 -28.60 0.87 -13.45
C ARG A 216 -28.02 -0.26 -12.61
N ALA A 217 -28.32 -0.24 -11.30
CA ALA A 217 -27.99 -1.36 -10.42
C ALA A 217 -28.62 -2.67 -10.96
N PRO A 218 -27.87 -3.78 -11.06
CA PRO A 218 -28.41 -5.05 -11.57
C PRO A 218 -29.46 -5.59 -10.61
N ALA A 219 -30.54 -6.16 -11.15
CA ALA A 219 -31.58 -6.86 -10.38
C ALA A 219 -31.07 -8.17 -9.78
N LEU A 220 -30.18 -8.84 -10.50
CA LEU A 220 -29.48 -10.03 -10.08
C LEU A 220 -28.06 -9.96 -10.64
N MET A 221 -27.07 -10.29 -9.83
CA MET A 221 -25.70 -10.51 -10.28
C MET A 221 -25.15 -11.77 -9.60
N GLU A 222 -24.46 -12.60 -10.36
CA GLU A 222 -23.92 -13.88 -9.90
C GLU A 222 -22.51 -14.06 -10.43
N VAL A 223 -21.65 -14.66 -9.62
CA VAL A 223 -20.32 -15.10 -10.00
C VAL A 223 -20.03 -16.46 -9.39
N SER A 224 -19.33 -17.29 -10.15
CA SER A 224 -18.86 -18.60 -9.72
C SER A 224 -17.42 -18.78 -10.14
N TYR A 225 -16.57 -19.19 -9.20
CA TYR A 225 -15.16 -19.45 -9.45
C TYR A 225 -14.72 -20.67 -8.65
N ARG A 226 -13.67 -21.33 -9.14
CA ARG A 226 -13.03 -22.45 -8.44
C ARG A 226 -11.77 -21.95 -7.74
N GLY A 227 -11.65 -22.24 -6.45
CA GLY A 227 -10.37 -22.10 -5.74
C GLY A 227 -9.35 -23.16 -6.22
N GLY A 228 -8.09 -23.05 -5.77
CA GLY A 228 -6.98 -23.92 -6.22
C GLY A 228 -7.24 -25.43 -6.16
N THR A 229 -8.07 -25.89 -5.22
CA THR A 229 -8.43 -27.31 -5.05
C THR A 229 -9.74 -27.74 -5.74
N GLY A 230 -10.22 -26.97 -6.74
CA GLY A 230 -11.34 -27.34 -7.63
C GLY A 230 -12.76 -27.19 -7.06
N GLY A 231 -12.92 -26.87 -5.77
CA GLY A 231 -14.22 -26.59 -5.17
C GLY A 231 -14.83 -25.29 -5.70
N LEU A 232 -16.11 -25.31 -6.04
CA LEU A 232 -16.84 -24.16 -6.57
C LEU A 232 -17.26 -23.25 -5.41
N SER A 233 -16.83 -21.99 -5.45
CA SER A 233 -17.39 -20.90 -4.68
C SER A 233 -18.39 -20.13 -5.54
N GLN A 234 -19.47 -19.65 -4.92
CA GLN A 234 -20.48 -18.84 -5.59
C GLN A 234 -20.83 -17.63 -4.74
N ARG A 235 -21.02 -16.49 -5.40
CA ARG A 235 -21.58 -15.28 -4.79
C ARG A 235 -22.72 -14.77 -5.65
N ARG A 236 -23.82 -14.42 -4.99
CA ARG A 236 -25.03 -13.92 -5.62
C ARG A 236 -25.49 -12.66 -4.91
N TRP A 237 -25.81 -11.63 -5.67
CA TRP A 237 -26.42 -10.39 -5.18
C TRP A 237 -27.78 -10.24 -5.84
N ARG A 238 -28.84 -10.35 -5.04
CA ARG A 238 -30.23 -10.19 -5.49
C ARG A 238 -30.74 -8.84 -5.00
N LEU A 239 -31.13 -7.98 -5.92
CA LEU A 239 -31.63 -6.65 -5.60
C LEU A 239 -32.92 -6.77 -4.78
N ILE A 240 -32.94 -6.11 -3.63
CA ILE A 240 -34.12 -5.96 -2.77
C ILE A 240 -34.84 -4.67 -3.15
N ALA A 241 -34.10 -3.55 -3.20
CA ALA A 241 -34.66 -2.24 -3.49
C ALA A 241 -33.61 -1.26 -4.03
N VAL A 242 -34.10 -0.28 -4.80
CA VAL A 242 -33.40 0.95 -5.15
C VAL A 242 -34.23 2.11 -4.63
N GLU A 243 -33.66 2.95 -3.79
CA GLU A 243 -34.38 3.98 -3.03
C GLU A 243 -33.76 5.36 -3.27
N SER A 244 -34.63 6.37 -3.37
CA SER A 244 -34.23 7.77 -3.27
C SER A 244 -34.11 8.11 -1.80
N VAL A 245 -32.94 8.55 -1.35
CA VAL A 245 -32.64 8.86 0.04
C VAL A 245 -32.02 10.26 0.17
N SER A 246 -31.85 10.74 1.39
CA SER A 246 -31.00 11.88 1.72
C SER A 246 -30.17 11.46 2.92
N VAL A 247 -28.96 10.98 2.65
CA VAL A 247 -28.01 10.51 3.67
C VAL A 247 -26.83 11.47 3.68
N PRO A 248 -26.54 12.13 4.80
CA PRO A 248 -25.40 13.06 4.89
C PRO A 248 -24.08 12.29 4.77
N TYR A 249 -23.00 13.03 4.48
CA TYR A 249 -21.65 12.48 4.48
C TYR A 249 -21.33 11.85 5.87
N PRO A 250 -20.95 10.57 5.93
CA PRO A 250 -21.05 9.78 7.16
C PRO A 250 -19.87 9.93 8.12
N LEU A 251 -18.78 10.56 7.70
CA LEU A 251 -17.66 10.86 8.60
C LEU A 251 -18.02 12.10 9.45
N ASP A 252 -18.71 11.88 10.56
CA ASP A 252 -19.09 12.95 11.49
C ASP A 252 -17.85 13.62 12.11
N ALA A 253 -17.90 14.94 12.31
CA ALA A 253 -16.77 15.72 12.79
C ALA A 253 -16.33 15.35 14.22
N ALA A 254 -17.20 14.69 15.01
CA ALA A 254 -16.91 14.24 16.36
C ALA A 254 -16.24 12.85 16.43
N LEU A 255 -16.20 12.10 15.33
CA LEU A 255 -15.57 10.77 15.33
C LEU A 255 -14.07 10.87 15.57
N ALA A 256 -13.55 10.03 16.46
CA ALA A 256 -12.14 9.97 16.78
C ALA A 256 -11.37 9.12 15.74
N ASN A 257 -10.25 9.64 15.23
CA ASN A 257 -9.36 8.84 14.39
C ASN A 257 -8.52 7.89 15.25
N ALA A 258 -8.76 6.58 15.13
CA ALA A 258 -8.06 5.53 15.86
C ALA A 258 -6.86 4.93 15.09
N THR A 259 -6.50 5.46 13.92
CA THR A 259 -5.44 4.91 13.05
C THR A 259 -4.06 4.92 13.72
N ALA A 260 -3.81 5.83 14.67
CA ALA A 260 -2.56 5.84 15.44
C ALA A 260 -2.41 4.59 16.32
N ALA A 261 -3.50 4.06 16.90
CA ALA A 261 -3.44 2.82 17.68
C ALA A 261 -3.06 1.62 16.80
N THR A 262 -3.52 1.60 15.55
CA THR A 262 -3.10 0.59 14.57
C THR A 262 -1.60 0.64 14.32
N LEU A 263 -0.96 1.82 14.29
CA LEU A 263 0.49 1.91 14.17
C LEU A 263 1.24 1.33 15.38
N ASP A 264 0.70 1.49 16.59
CA ASP A 264 1.32 0.92 17.79
C ASP A 264 1.38 -0.61 17.73
N GLU A 265 0.37 -1.24 17.15
CA GLU A 265 0.33 -2.68 16.89
C GLU A 265 1.26 -3.11 15.76
N ILE A 266 1.40 -2.28 14.71
CA ILE A 266 2.23 -2.56 13.53
C ILE A 266 3.72 -2.44 13.83
N VAL A 267 4.11 -1.40 14.57
CA VAL A 267 5.51 -1.01 14.73
C VAL A 267 5.99 -1.41 16.12
N ALA A 268 5.54 -0.68 17.13
CA ALA A 268 5.80 -0.86 18.56
C ALA A 268 4.94 0.16 19.34
N PRO A 269 4.67 -0.09 20.63
CA PRO A 269 3.94 0.87 21.47
C PRO A 269 4.53 2.29 21.40
N GLY A 270 3.69 3.29 21.16
CA GLY A 270 4.07 4.71 21.04
C GLY A 270 4.46 5.17 19.63
N ALA A 271 4.59 4.26 18.66
CA ALA A 271 4.90 4.61 17.27
C ALA A 271 3.82 5.46 16.61
N GLY A 272 2.55 5.26 16.96
CA GLY A 272 1.43 6.08 16.50
C GLY A 272 1.58 7.54 16.91
N GLN A 273 1.93 7.80 18.18
CA GLN A 273 2.17 9.15 18.68
C GLN A 273 3.41 9.78 18.03
N ILE A 274 4.48 9.00 17.84
CA ILE A 274 5.68 9.45 17.13
C ILE A 274 5.33 9.88 15.70
N ALA A 275 4.54 9.08 14.97
CA ALA A 275 4.10 9.40 13.61
C ALA A 275 3.23 10.67 13.57
N LEU A 276 2.28 10.78 14.49
CA LEU A 276 1.42 11.96 14.67
C LEU A 276 2.25 13.24 14.85
N ASP A 277 3.20 13.24 15.78
CA ASP A 277 4.03 14.40 16.07
C ASP A 277 5.03 14.70 14.95
N ALA A 278 5.55 13.68 14.28
CA ALA A 278 6.43 13.87 13.12
C ALA A 278 5.66 14.51 11.95
N ILE A 279 4.51 13.97 11.57
CA ILE A 279 3.67 14.54 10.49
C ILE A 279 3.26 15.98 10.81
N ALA A 280 2.89 16.25 12.07
CA ALA A 280 2.55 17.60 12.51
C ALA A 280 3.76 18.55 12.62
N GLY A 281 4.99 18.06 12.39
CA GLY A 281 6.19 18.89 12.46
C GLY A 281 6.54 19.32 13.89
N ARG A 282 6.16 18.55 14.91
CA ARG A 282 6.36 18.87 16.34
C ARG A 282 7.33 17.93 17.06
N PHE A 283 7.76 16.84 16.44
CA PHE A 283 8.68 15.89 17.05
C PHE A 283 10.09 16.51 17.20
N ASP A 284 10.71 16.36 18.38
CA ASP A 284 12.10 16.78 18.69
C ASP A 284 12.46 18.21 18.22
N GLY A 285 11.57 19.18 18.48
CA GLY A 285 11.80 20.59 18.09
C GLY A 285 11.41 20.93 16.65
N GLY A 286 10.89 19.96 15.90
CA GLY A 286 10.21 20.13 14.62
C GLY A 286 10.92 19.47 13.44
N ALA A 287 10.33 19.63 12.26
CA ALA A 287 10.86 19.03 11.03
C ALA A 287 12.28 19.57 10.70
N PRO A 288 13.29 18.70 10.52
CA PRO A 288 14.64 19.16 10.28
C PRO A 288 14.76 19.79 8.90
N THR A 289 15.36 20.97 8.85
CA THR A 289 15.88 21.55 7.60
C THR A 289 17.30 21.06 7.34
N LEU A 290 17.75 21.10 6.08
CA LEU A 290 19.14 20.75 5.73
C LEU A 290 20.16 21.53 6.57
N GLN A 291 19.90 22.82 6.81
CA GLN A 291 20.75 23.68 7.64
C GLN A 291 20.77 23.23 9.10
N SER A 292 19.60 23.02 9.72
CA SER A 292 19.52 22.58 11.12
C SER A 292 20.12 21.19 11.31
N TRP A 293 20.00 20.31 10.32
CA TRP A 293 20.60 18.98 10.36
C TRP A 293 22.12 19.06 10.24
N ASP A 294 22.65 19.86 9.32
CA ASP A 294 24.10 20.07 9.18
C ASP A 294 24.72 20.64 10.48
N GLN A 295 24.03 21.59 11.13
CA GLN A 295 24.42 22.13 12.43
C GLN A 295 24.43 21.05 13.52
N ARG A 296 23.36 20.25 13.61
CA ARG A 296 23.27 19.12 14.55
C ARG A 296 24.42 18.12 14.35
N LEU A 297 24.79 17.81 13.11
CA LEU A 297 25.95 16.95 12.84
C LEU A 297 27.27 17.59 13.31
N GLY A 298 27.45 18.90 13.11
CA GLY A 298 28.62 19.62 13.62
C GLY A 298 28.69 19.65 15.15
N GLU A 299 27.55 19.72 15.83
CA GLU A 299 27.46 19.63 17.29
C GLU A 299 27.82 18.23 17.80
N ILE A 300 27.25 17.18 17.20
CA ILE A 300 27.57 15.79 17.56
C ILE A 300 29.03 15.50 17.28
N ALA A 301 29.57 15.94 16.14
CA ALA A 301 30.98 15.75 15.81
C ALA A 301 31.92 16.37 16.86
N ARG A 302 31.57 17.55 17.40
CA ARG A 302 32.35 18.21 18.46
C ARG A 302 32.20 17.53 19.81
N ARG A 303 31.01 17.04 20.14
CA ARG A 303 30.68 16.47 21.46
C ARG A 303 31.11 15.02 21.58
N ASP A 304 30.79 14.22 20.57
CA ASP A 304 30.84 12.75 20.58
C ASP A 304 31.80 12.18 19.52
N GLY A 305 32.37 13.04 18.66
CA GLY A 305 33.31 12.67 17.62
C GLY A 305 32.67 12.43 16.24
N ASP A 306 33.53 12.41 15.22
CA ASP A 306 33.11 12.26 13.82
C ASP A 306 32.43 10.91 13.51
N ALA A 307 32.78 9.85 14.25
CA ALA A 307 32.14 8.55 14.11
C ALA A 307 30.65 8.61 14.47
N ALA A 308 30.32 9.18 15.63
CA ALA A 308 28.95 9.38 16.09
C ALA A 308 28.13 10.21 15.09
N ALA A 309 28.71 11.32 14.59
CA ALA A 309 28.03 12.16 13.59
C ALA A 309 27.85 11.44 12.24
N SER A 310 28.81 10.60 11.85
CA SER A 310 28.75 9.86 10.59
C SER A 310 27.66 8.79 10.56
N MET A 311 27.23 8.28 11.73
CA MET A 311 26.08 7.36 11.82
C MET A 311 24.76 7.98 11.30
N LEU A 312 24.70 9.31 11.20
CA LEU A 312 23.52 10.06 10.78
C LEU A 312 23.54 10.47 9.29
N LEU A 313 24.58 10.07 8.54
CA LEU A 313 24.71 10.40 7.11
C LEU A 313 23.63 9.72 6.27
N LEU A 314 23.31 8.45 6.54
CA LEU A 314 22.28 7.74 5.78
C LEU A 314 20.88 8.36 5.97
N PRO A 315 20.41 8.65 7.21
CA PRO A 315 19.22 9.47 7.41
C PRO A 315 19.26 10.81 6.66
N ALA A 316 20.41 11.51 6.65
CA ALA A 316 20.55 12.78 5.96
C ALA A 316 20.27 12.66 4.45
N VAL A 317 20.86 11.66 3.79
CA VAL A 317 20.67 11.43 2.34
C VAL A 317 19.22 11.08 2.01
N ASN A 318 18.53 10.35 2.90
CA ASN A 318 17.14 9.99 2.70
C ASN A 318 16.17 11.17 2.88
N MET A 319 16.46 12.04 3.85
CA MET A 319 15.68 13.24 4.17
C MET A 319 15.93 14.40 3.21
N PHE A 320 17.15 14.51 2.68
CA PHE A 320 17.60 15.61 1.82
C PHE A 320 18.20 15.06 0.52
N PRO A 321 17.39 14.49 -0.38
CA PRO A 321 17.87 13.93 -1.65
C PRO A 321 18.53 14.96 -2.58
N GLU A 322 18.28 16.26 -2.37
CA GLU A 322 18.92 17.37 -3.06
C GLU A 322 20.36 17.66 -2.61
N LEU A 323 20.85 16.96 -1.58
CA LEU A 323 22.18 17.13 -1.03
C LEU A 323 23.24 16.97 -2.12
N ASN A 324 24.02 18.04 -2.34
CA ASN A 324 25.12 18.05 -3.29
C ASN A 324 26.38 18.63 -2.64
N CYS A 325 27.44 17.82 -2.61
CA CYS A 325 28.74 18.20 -2.05
C CYS A 325 29.67 18.94 -3.01
N SER A 326 29.15 19.44 -4.13
CA SER A 326 29.88 20.36 -5.01
C SER A 326 29.84 21.83 -4.55
N GLY A 327 29.07 22.16 -3.50
CA GLY A 327 28.91 23.53 -2.97
C GLY A 327 29.14 23.65 -1.45
N ALA A 328 28.99 24.87 -0.91
CA ALA A 328 29.28 25.19 0.50
C ALA A 328 28.09 25.08 1.47
N ALA A 329 26.90 24.70 1.01
CA ALA A 329 25.65 24.79 1.79
C ALA A 329 25.53 23.77 2.95
N SER A 330 26.32 22.69 2.94
CA SER A 330 26.27 21.63 3.96
C SER A 330 27.68 21.15 4.32
N PRO A 331 28.49 22.02 4.96
CA PRO A 331 29.90 21.77 5.16
C PRO A 331 30.16 20.55 6.06
N ASN A 332 29.34 20.31 7.08
CA ASN A 332 29.54 19.16 7.99
C ASN A 332 29.15 17.85 7.32
N ILE A 333 27.98 17.80 6.67
CA ILE A 333 27.54 16.60 5.94
C ILE A 333 28.60 16.21 4.90
N CYS A 334 29.05 17.16 4.08
CA CYS A 334 30.00 16.89 3.01
C CYS A 334 31.43 16.62 3.50
N ARG A 335 31.82 17.17 4.65
CA ARG A 335 33.08 16.81 5.33
C ARG A 335 33.02 15.37 5.82
N LEU A 336 31.95 14.99 6.54
CA LEU A 336 31.77 13.65 7.07
C LEU A 336 31.67 12.60 5.94
N MET A 337 30.94 12.87 4.87
CA MET A 337 30.88 11.97 3.69
C MET A 337 32.25 11.73 3.06
N ARG A 338 33.09 12.76 2.93
CA ARG A 338 34.46 12.63 2.40
C ARG A 338 35.40 11.92 3.36
N GLY A 339 35.22 12.13 4.67
CA GLY A 339 36.04 11.55 5.73
C GLY A 339 35.65 10.13 6.13
N LEU A 340 34.49 9.62 5.70
CA LEU A 340 33.88 8.39 6.20
C LEU A 340 34.81 7.17 6.17
N ARG A 341 35.56 6.98 5.08
CA ARG A 341 36.50 5.85 4.93
C ARG A 341 37.76 5.98 5.79
N GLY A 342 38.05 7.16 6.31
CA GLY A 342 39.22 7.44 7.13
C GLY A 342 38.96 7.32 8.63
N LEU A 343 37.73 6.99 9.05
CA LEU A 343 37.39 6.83 10.45
C LEU A 343 37.94 5.51 11.00
N SER A 344 38.47 5.54 12.22
CA SER A 344 38.95 4.35 12.92
C SER A 344 37.83 3.47 13.48
N ASP A 345 36.66 4.07 13.74
CA ASP A 345 35.47 3.33 14.17
C ASP A 345 34.84 2.61 12.97
N PRO A 346 34.59 1.30 13.05
CA PRO A 346 34.03 0.53 11.94
C PRO A 346 32.54 0.78 11.68
N ALA A 347 31.75 1.24 12.66
CA ALA A 347 30.29 1.30 12.53
C ALA A 347 29.79 2.20 11.39
N PRO A 348 30.30 3.44 11.21
CA PRO A 348 29.80 4.32 10.14
C PRO A 348 30.01 3.76 8.74
N TRP A 349 31.17 3.15 8.49
CA TRP A 349 31.44 2.53 7.19
C TRP A 349 30.66 1.22 7.03
N ALA A 350 30.50 0.44 8.10
CA ALA A 350 29.73 -0.79 8.09
C ALA A 350 28.27 -0.55 7.69
N VAL A 351 27.62 0.57 8.06
CA VAL A 351 26.28 0.92 7.57
C VAL A 351 26.20 0.87 6.04
N ILE A 352 27.22 1.41 5.36
CA ILE A 352 27.31 1.43 3.89
C ILE A 352 27.60 0.04 3.35
N GLU A 353 28.56 -0.67 3.94
CA GLU A 353 28.94 -2.03 3.50
C GLU A 353 27.81 -3.04 3.64
N ILE A 354 27.00 -2.92 4.68
CA ILE A 354 25.81 -3.75 4.89
C ILE A 354 24.78 -3.48 3.79
N GLY A 355 24.49 -2.21 3.51
CA GLY A 355 23.58 -1.83 2.43
C GLY A 355 24.07 -2.28 1.05
N MET A 356 25.37 -2.17 0.77
CA MET A 356 25.97 -2.67 -0.46
C MET A 356 25.88 -4.20 -0.55
N GLY A 357 26.23 -4.92 0.52
CA GLY A 357 26.14 -6.37 0.58
C GLY A 357 24.71 -6.88 0.38
N GLU A 358 23.72 -6.18 0.95
CA GLU A 358 22.29 -6.45 0.73
C GLU A 358 21.92 -6.27 -0.75
N GLN A 359 22.23 -5.11 -1.34
CA GLN A 359 21.88 -4.77 -2.71
C GLN A 359 22.55 -5.69 -3.75
N GLU A 360 23.80 -6.07 -3.50
CA GLU A 360 24.59 -6.97 -4.35
C GLU A 360 24.29 -8.45 -4.10
N ARG A 361 23.40 -8.78 -3.15
CA ARG A 361 23.10 -10.15 -2.68
C ARG A 361 24.36 -10.89 -2.19
N ASN A 362 25.32 -10.15 -1.64
CA ASN A 362 26.53 -10.69 -1.03
C ASN A 362 26.35 -10.80 0.48
N ILE A 363 25.55 -11.79 0.89
CA ILE A 363 25.21 -12.05 2.30
C ILE A 363 26.44 -12.24 3.20
N PRO A 364 27.50 -12.98 2.78
CA PRO A 364 28.72 -13.08 3.58
C PRO A 364 29.40 -11.73 3.85
N ALA A 365 29.41 -10.82 2.87
CA ALA A 365 29.97 -9.48 3.06
C ALA A 365 29.14 -8.64 4.04
N ALA A 366 27.81 -8.73 3.96
CA ALA A 366 26.91 -8.07 4.90
C ALA A 366 27.13 -8.58 6.34
N ILE A 367 27.18 -9.90 6.55
CA ILE A 367 27.45 -10.50 7.88
C ILE A 367 28.82 -10.06 8.41
N ALA A 368 29.87 -10.07 7.56
CA ALA A 368 31.19 -9.64 7.97
C ALA A 368 31.22 -8.16 8.38
N ALA A 369 30.49 -7.29 7.67
CA ALA A 369 30.34 -5.88 8.05
C ALA A 369 29.56 -5.72 9.36
N MET A 370 28.49 -6.48 9.56
CA MET A 370 27.73 -6.50 10.82
C MET A 370 28.62 -6.92 12.00
N GLN A 371 29.44 -7.97 11.83
CA GLN A 371 30.39 -8.40 12.87
C GLN A 371 31.38 -7.31 13.23
N ARG A 372 32.02 -6.66 12.24
CA ARG A 372 32.92 -5.53 12.49
C ARG A 372 32.22 -4.39 13.23
N ALA A 373 30.98 -4.09 12.86
CA ALA A 373 30.22 -3.02 13.51
C ALA A 373 29.94 -3.32 15.00
N GLN A 374 29.92 -4.59 15.42
CA GLN A 374 29.74 -4.96 16.83
C GLN A 374 30.96 -4.61 17.70
N GLU A 375 32.14 -4.41 17.11
CA GLU A 375 33.35 -3.97 17.82
C GLU A 375 33.31 -2.46 18.15
N SER A 376 32.37 -1.72 17.55
CA SER A 376 32.23 -0.27 17.70
C SER A 376 31.61 0.14 19.05
N PRO A 377 32.00 1.29 19.63
CA PRO A 377 31.24 1.95 20.69
C PRO A 377 29.84 2.41 20.24
N HIS A 378 29.57 2.49 18.93
CA HIS A 378 28.28 2.85 18.34
C HIS A 378 27.47 1.65 17.85
N ARG A 379 27.80 0.42 18.27
CA ARG A 379 27.10 -0.81 17.87
C ARG A 379 25.59 -0.82 18.12
N ASP A 380 25.11 -0.03 19.07
CA ASP A 380 23.69 0.08 19.44
C ASP A 380 22.99 1.28 18.78
N HIS A 381 23.67 2.01 17.88
CA HIS A 381 23.11 3.18 17.24
C HIS A 381 21.90 2.80 16.35
N PRO A 382 20.74 3.48 16.43
CA PRO A 382 19.53 3.07 15.71
C PRO A 382 19.68 2.99 14.19
N ALA A 383 20.50 3.87 13.58
CA ALA A 383 20.78 3.82 12.14
C ALA A 383 21.54 2.54 11.73
N LEU A 384 22.40 2.00 12.60
CA LEU A 384 23.06 0.71 12.36
C LEU A 384 22.06 -0.43 12.48
N GLY A 385 21.19 -0.38 13.51
CA GLY A 385 20.10 -1.33 13.69
C GLY A 385 19.20 -1.40 12.45
N ALA A 386 18.83 -0.26 11.86
CA ALA A 386 18.06 -0.23 10.61
C ALA A 386 18.77 -0.95 9.45
N ALA A 387 20.08 -0.73 9.28
CA ALA A 387 20.86 -1.44 8.26
C ALA A 387 20.92 -2.96 8.54
N PHE A 388 21.08 -3.36 9.79
CA PHE A 388 21.04 -4.77 10.21
C PHE A 388 19.69 -5.39 9.88
N ALA A 389 18.58 -4.70 10.20
CA ALA A 389 17.23 -5.16 9.92
C ALA A 389 17.02 -5.44 8.43
N LEU A 390 17.46 -4.53 7.55
CA LEU A 390 17.39 -4.72 6.10
C LEU A 390 18.19 -5.94 5.61
N ALA A 391 19.39 -6.14 6.14
CA ALA A 391 20.21 -7.30 5.77
C ALA A 391 19.57 -8.62 6.25
N VAL A 392 19.07 -8.65 7.49
CA VAL A 392 18.44 -9.84 8.08
C VAL A 392 17.22 -10.29 7.28
N LEU A 393 16.43 -9.36 6.73
CA LEU A 393 15.29 -9.67 5.86
C LEU A 393 15.67 -10.44 4.57
N ARG A 394 16.96 -10.47 4.20
CA ARG A 394 17.48 -11.21 3.04
C ARG A 394 18.18 -12.51 3.39
N PHE A 395 18.33 -12.83 4.67
CA PHE A 395 19.07 -14.02 5.09
C PHE A 395 18.26 -15.28 4.79
N ASP A 396 18.93 -16.28 4.21
CA ASP A 396 18.45 -17.65 4.19
C ASP A 396 18.76 -18.36 5.53
N ASP A 397 18.33 -19.61 5.68
CA ASP A 397 18.52 -20.37 6.93
C ASP A 397 19.99 -20.49 7.33
N ALA A 398 20.90 -20.63 6.37
CA ALA A 398 22.33 -20.74 6.62
C ALA A 398 22.90 -19.41 7.14
N ALA A 399 22.53 -18.29 6.52
CA ALA A 399 22.91 -16.95 6.94
C ALA A 399 22.31 -16.60 8.31
N VAL A 400 21.06 -16.98 8.59
CA VAL A 400 20.45 -16.83 9.93
C VAL A 400 21.27 -17.59 10.97
N GLN A 401 21.66 -18.83 10.70
CA GLN A 401 22.46 -19.62 11.63
C GLN A 401 23.87 -19.04 11.83
N GLN A 402 24.49 -18.54 10.76
CA GLN A 402 25.78 -17.85 10.84
C GLN A 402 25.67 -16.58 11.71
N ALA A 403 24.64 -15.76 11.49
CA ALA A 403 24.41 -14.54 12.25
C ALA A 403 24.13 -14.81 13.74
N ARG A 404 23.35 -15.86 14.06
CA ARG A 404 23.14 -16.32 15.44
C ARG A 404 24.43 -16.79 16.10
N THR A 405 25.24 -17.56 15.38
CA THR A 405 26.55 -18.03 15.88
C THR A 405 27.48 -16.86 16.17
N ALA A 406 27.39 -15.80 15.37
CA ALA A 406 28.10 -14.55 15.54
C ALA A 406 27.46 -13.59 16.58
N ASN A 407 26.38 -14.02 17.26
CA ASN A 407 25.62 -13.21 18.22
C ASN A 407 25.19 -11.83 17.67
N LEU A 408 24.83 -11.79 16.39
CA LEU A 408 24.34 -10.55 15.77
C LEU A 408 22.89 -10.27 16.19
N PRO A 409 22.49 -8.98 16.33
CA PRO A 409 21.09 -8.60 16.46
C PRO A 409 20.23 -9.09 15.28
N MET A 410 19.17 -9.84 15.59
CA MET A 410 18.27 -10.46 14.60
C MET A 410 16.81 -10.00 14.69
N ASP A 411 16.45 -9.22 15.72
CA ASP A 411 15.10 -8.71 15.90
C ASP A 411 14.84 -7.53 14.96
N VAL A 412 14.37 -7.84 13.76
CA VAL A 412 14.08 -6.87 12.69
C VAL A 412 13.10 -5.80 13.18
N GLN A 413 12.01 -6.20 13.83
CA GLN A 413 10.96 -5.28 14.27
C GLN A 413 11.48 -4.33 15.35
N ALA A 414 12.18 -4.84 16.37
CA ALA A 414 12.75 -3.99 17.41
C ALA A 414 13.84 -3.04 16.88
N MET A 415 14.63 -3.47 15.89
CA MET A 415 15.62 -2.60 15.25
C MET A 415 14.96 -1.48 14.43
N GLN A 416 13.93 -1.80 13.63
CA GLN A 416 13.18 -0.80 12.85
C GLN A 416 12.40 0.17 13.75
N ALA A 417 11.74 -0.33 14.81
CA ALA A 417 11.03 0.51 15.77
C ALA A 417 11.97 1.52 16.46
N ARG A 418 13.16 1.09 16.87
CA ARG A 418 14.19 2.00 17.43
C ARG A 418 14.65 3.04 16.42
N ALA A 419 14.81 2.67 15.15
CA ALA A 419 15.19 3.61 14.10
C ALA A 419 14.10 4.65 13.83
N ILE A 420 12.83 4.24 13.79
CA ILE A 420 11.66 5.12 13.68
C ILE A 420 11.59 6.07 14.88
N ALA A 421 11.74 5.55 16.10
CA ALA A 421 11.70 6.39 17.30
C ALA A 421 12.82 7.44 17.34
N ALA A 422 14.02 7.08 16.85
CA ALA A 422 15.15 8.01 16.82
C ALA A 422 15.09 9.01 15.66
N PHE A 423 14.54 8.60 14.51
CA PHE A 423 14.58 9.37 13.26
C PHE A 423 13.25 9.34 12.51
N PRO A 424 12.13 9.81 13.12
CA PRO A 424 10.81 9.65 12.52
C PRO A 424 10.59 10.50 11.27
N TYR A 425 11.43 11.53 11.06
CA TYR A 425 11.42 12.31 9.82
C TYR A 425 12.13 11.64 8.64
N ASN A 426 12.80 10.50 8.84
CA ASN A 426 13.40 9.74 7.76
C ASN A 426 12.33 8.86 7.09
N PRO A 427 11.84 9.20 5.88
CA PRO A 427 10.78 8.43 5.24
C PRO A 427 11.21 7.00 4.88
N ALA A 428 12.51 6.75 4.70
CA ALA A 428 13.01 5.43 4.32
C ALA A 428 12.65 4.38 5.38
N TYR A 429 12.75 4.71 6.67
CA TYR A 429 12.47 3.76 7.75
C TYR A 429 11.00 3.35 7.80
N TRP A 430 10.08 4.25 7.48
CA TRP A 430 8.67 3.92 7.31
C TRP A 430 8.43 3.03 6.09
N THR A 431 9.10 3.33 4.97
CA THR A 431 8.96 2.53 3.75
C THR A 431 9.61 1.15 3.84
N ASP A 432 10.70 1.00 4.60
CA ASP A 432 11.37 -0.29 4.79
C ASP A 432 10.47 -1.26 5.56
N LEU A 433 9.78 -0.76 6.59
CA LEU A 433 8.78 -1.54 7.31
C LEU A 433 7.54 -1.79 6.42
N SER A 434 7.11 -0.80 5.64
CA SER A 434 6.05 -0.99 4.63
C SER A 434 6.38 -2.13 3.67
N ASP A 435 7.62 -2.20 3.18
CA ASP A 435 8.06 -3.21 2.22
C ASP A 435 8.12 -4.60 2.85
N THR A 436 8.43 -4.68 4.15
CA THR A 436 8.34 -5.91 4.92
C THR A 436 6.91 -6.46 4.95
N TYR A 437 5.93 -5.61 5.25
CA TYR A 437 4.52 -6.02 5.24
C TYR A 437 3.99 -6.30 3.84
N ALA A 438 4.39 -5.52 2.84
CA ALA A 438 4.01 -5.76 1.44
C ALA A 438 4.54 -7.11 0.93
N ALA A 439 5.76 -7.50 1.32
CA ALA A 439 6.33 -8.81 1.00
C ALA A 439 5.55 -9.98 1.64
N GLN A 440 4.85 -9.72 2.75
CA GLN A 440 3.98 -10.67 3.44
C GLN A 440 2.51 -10.62 2.95
N TYR A 441 2.23 -9.87 1.88
CA TYR A 441 0.87 -9.63 1.35
C TYR A 441 -0.06 -8.87 2.31
N ASP A 442 0.47 -8.22 3.35
CA ASP A 442 -0.30 -7.34 4.24
C ASP A 442 -0.26 -5.89 3.74
N LEU A 443 -0.95 -5.65 2.62
CA LEU A 443 -0.96 -4.36 1.94
C LEU A 443 -1.66 -3.27 2.75
N PHE A 444 -2.54 -3.64 3.68
CA PHE A 444 -3.23 -2.69 4.56
C PHE A 444 -2.24 -2.04 5.52
N LYS A 445 -1.41 -2.83 6.20
CA LYS A 445 -0.33 -2.32 7.06
C LYS A 445 0.73 -1.58 6.24
N ALA A 446 1.10 -2.12 5.09
CA ALA A 446 2.09 -1.49 4.20
C ALA A 446 1.66 -0.07 3.79
N PHE A 447 0.43 0.10 3.31
CA PHE A 447 -0.06 1.41 2.91
C PHE A 447 -0.22 2.39 4.08
N THR A 448 -0.55 1.91 5.28
CA THR A 448 -0.58 2.76 6.48
C THR A 448 0.78 3.39 6.75
N LEU A 449 1.85 2.59 6.71
CA LEU A 449 3.24 3.06 6.88
C LEU A 449 3.72 3.95 5.73
N MET A 450 3.31 3.62 4.50
CA MET A 450 3.63 4.43 3.33
C MET A 450 2.92 5.79 3.36
N ASP A 451 1.67 5.86 3.82
CA ASP A 451 0.97 7.13 4.04
C ASP A 451 1.74 8.02 5.03
N VAL A 452 2.28 7.44 6.11
CA VAL A 452 3.16 8.19 7.03
C VAL A 452 4.35 8.76 6.27
N ALA A 453 5.09 7.93 5.52
CA ALA A 453 6.28 8.35 4.79
C ALA A 453 6.00 9.53 3.83
N PHE A 454 4.85 9.54 3.16
CA PHE A 454 4.44 10.62 2.26
C PHE A 454 3.83 11.83 2.98
N ALA A 455 3.30 11.66 4.18
CA ALA A 455 2.70 12.74 4.99
C ALA A 455 3.73 13.51 5.83
N LEU A 456 4.96 12.99 5.98
CA LEU A 456 6.02 13.72 6.67
C LEU A 456 6.24 15.12 6.04
N PRO A 457 6.55 16.15 6.85
CA PRO A 457 6.81 17.51 6.38
C PRO A 457 8.21 17.65 5.74
N MET A 458 8.55 16.72 4.83
CA MET A 458 9.82 16.59 4.13
C MET A 458 9.57 16.64 2.61
N PRO A 459 9.16 17.79 2.04
CA PRO A 459 8.67 17.88 0.67
C PRO A 459 9.72 17.47 -0.38
N SER A 460 11.00 17.79 -0.15
CA SER A 460 12.09 17.32 -1.02
C SER A 460 12.22 15.80 -1.01
N ALA A 461 12.18 15.17 0.17
CA ALA A 461 12.21 13.71 0.28
C ALA A 461 11.01 13.08 -0.44
N ALA A 462 9.80 13.57 -0.16
CA ALA A 462 8.59 13.07 -0.81
C ALA A 462 8.66 13.17 -2.34
N ARG A 463 9.21 14.25 -2.89
CA ARG A 463 9.30 14.49 -4.34
C ARG A 463 10.47 13.75 -5.00
N ASP A 464 11.63 13.78 -4.37
CA ASP A 464 12.92 13.50 -5.01
C ASP A 464 13.65 12.27 -4.49
N ASN A 465 13.25 11.69 -3.36
CA ASN A 465 13.77 10.41 -2.92
C ASN A 465 13.40 9.33 -3.95
N GLY A 466 14.40 8.61 -4.47
CA GLY A 466 14.21 7.64 -5.54
C GLY A 466 13.24 6.51 -5.19
N VAL A 467 13.21 6.07 -3.93
CA VAL A 467 12.30 5.02 -3.44
C VAL A 467 10.87 5.53 -3.43
N LEU A 468 10.62 6.69 -2.82
CA LEU A 468 9.28 7.29 -2.76
C LEU A 468 8.76 7.66 -4.15
N ARG A 469 9.62 8.22 -5.02
CA ARG A 469 9.25 8.52 -6.40
C ARG A 469 8.87 7.24 -7.15
N GLY A 470 9.68 6.19 -7.07
CA GLY A 470 9.40 4.90 -7.70
C GLY A 470 8.09 4.26 -7.21
N LYS A 471 7.80 4.35 -5.90
CA LYS A 471 6.52 3.93 -5.34
C LYS A 471 5.35 4.77 -5.89
N ARG A 472 5.44 6.10 -5.87
CA ARG A 472 4.41 6.99 -6.43
C ARG A 472 4.13 6.67 -7.89
N ASP A 473 5.17 6.47 -8.71
CA ASP A 473 5.02 6.14 -10.12
C ASP A 473 4.32 4.79 -10.32
N LEU A 474 4.69 3.77 -9.51
CA LEU A 474 4.03 2.47 -9.51
C LEU A 474 2.54 2.58 -9.19
N TYR A 475 2.16 3.31 -8.13
CA TYR A 475 0.76 3.41 -7.73
C TYR A 475 -0.06 4.31 -8.66
N THR A 476 0.55 5.34 -9.24
CA THR A 476 -0.04 6.12 -10.33
C THR A 476 -0.37 5.21 -11.51
N ARG A 477 0.56 4.33 -11.88
CA ARG A 477 0.36 3.35 -12.93
C ARG A 477 -0.75 2.36 -12.60
N ILE A 478 -0.76 1.79 -11.39
CA ILE A 478 -1.82 0.87 -10.95
C ILE A 478 -3.19 1.57 -11.08
N ARG A 479 -3.34 2.78 -10.54
CA ARG A 479 -4.59 3.52 -10.66
C ARG A 479 -5.04 3.73 -12.12
N ARG A 480 -4.10 4.09 -13.00
CA ARG A 480 -4.38 4.27 -14.44
C ARG A 480 -4.78 2.97 -15.14
N ASP A 481 -4.09 1.88 -14.82
CA ASP A 481 -4.25 0.58 -15.47
C ASP A 481 -5.57 -0.12 -15.02
N PHE A 482 -6.20 0.33 -13.92
CA PHE A 482 -7.48 -0.19 -13.38
C PHE A 482 -8.52 0.93 -13.15
N PRO A 483 -9.04 1.57 -14.22
CA PRO A 483 -9.94 2.71 -14.09
C PRO A 483 -11.29 2.39 -13.44
N ASP A 484 -11.73 1.14 -13.48
CA ASP A 484 -12.98 0.67 -12.84
C ASP A 484 -12.91 0.73 -11.31
N ALA A 485 -11.71 0.82 -10.73
CA ALA A 485 -11.48 0.90 -9.29
C ALA A 485 -11.50 2.33 -8.73
N SER A 486 -11.65 3.35 -9.57
CA SER A 486 -11.62 4.75 -9.17
C SER A 486 -12.68 5.57 -9.89
N LEU A 487 -12.93 6.79 -9.43
CA LEU A 487 -13.73 7.72 -10.23
C LEU A 487 -12.95 8.10 -11.50
N PRO A 488 -13.65 8.34 -12.62
CA PRO A 488 -13.03 8.98 -13.77
C PRO A 488 -12.37 10.28 -13.32
N VAL A 489 -11.12 10.50 -13.73
CA VAL A 489 -10.50 11.82 -13.56
C VAL A 489 -11.36 12.77 -14.38
N THR A 490 -12.11 13.63 -13.71
CA THR A 490 -12.93 14.62 -14.39
C THR A 490 -11.97 15.60 -15.06
N PRO A 491 -12.04 15.78 -16.39
CA PRO A 491 -11.07 16.58 -17.14
C PRO A 491 -11.06 18.06 -16.74
#